data_AF-A0AAN6MDG7-F1
#
_entry.id   AF-A0AAN6MDG7-F1
#
_cell.length_a   1.000
_cell.length_b   1.000
_cell.length_c   1.000
_cell.angle_alpha   90.00
_cell.angle_beta   90.00
_cell.angle_gamma   90.00
#
_symmetry.space_group_name_H-M   'P 1'
#
loop_
_entity.id
_entity.type
_entity.pdbx_description
1 polymer ?
#
loop_
_entity_poly.entity_id
_entity_poly.type
_entity_poly.pdbx_seq_one_letter_code
_entity_poly.pdbx_strand_id
1 'polypeptide(L)'
;SFLLRRIAVINSFGSPITTLAYLTNPNPSKTNSDSSSGIWPLASYLNHSCLGTAARAFIGDLLIARATRDLPPGTELTWGYLPPGADSKTESDNSRGMVFRNWGFECDCALCADAKGLGEGVVERRRALVEGVRQAVKDGVSTASRDAVLRRVESGLEALEQTYTRPAEEVPRLEAVRLMLRALKALGYVIDGGERGTVVVRKWGPVVGGEIKFWVLLCNAYQETAPELVAPAEEYARTAYRILVGEDETFGQTLGGTGAGERSSPSKLPGGSSPRRPTPRPSPPRPAAPSRWR
;
A
#
# COMPACT_ATOMS: atom_id res chain seq x y z
N SER A 1 -8.77 -23.66 27.63
CA SER A 1 -8.92 -22.34 26.99
C SER A 1 -7.79 -21.97 26.00
N PHE A 2 -6.84 -22.87 25.68
CA PHE A 2 -5.72 -22.55 24.76
C PHE A 2 -6.14 -22.43 23.28
N LEU A 3 -7.13 -23.20 22.84
CA LEU A 3 -7.59 -23.23 21.44
C LEU A 3 -8.23 -21.90 21.00
N LEU A 4 -9.15 -21.34 21.78
CA LEU A 4 -9.81 -20.06 21.45
C LEU A 4 -8.80 -18.91 21.35
N ARG A 5 -7.83 -18.86 22.27
CA ARG A 5 -6.76 -17.87 22.23
C ARG A 5 -5.91 -18.04 20.97
N ARG A 6 -5.57 -19.27 20.59
CA ARG A 6 -4.80 -19.54 19.36
C ARG A 6 -5.57 -19.13 18.11
N ILE A 7 -6.87 -19.47 18.03
CA ILE A 7 -7.74 -19.05 16.92
C ILE A 7 -7.77 -17.53 16.83
N ALA A 8 -7.97 -16.83 17.95
CA ALA A 8 -8.00 -15.38 17.97
C ALA A 8 -6.66 -14.78 17.49
N VAL A 9 -5.52 -15.27 17.99
CA VAL A 9 -4.19 -14.73 17.65
C VAL A 9 -3.86 -14.82 16.16
N ILE A 10 -4.25 -15.90 15.48
CA ILE A 10 -3.88 -16.09 14.06
C ILE A 10 -4.93 -15.55 13.08
N ASN A 11 -6.16 -15.26 13.55
CA ASN A 11 -7.27 -14.79 12.72
C ASN A 11 -7.73 -13.37 13.03
N SER A 12 -7.18 -12.72 14.07
CA SER A 12 -7.51 -11.34 14.38
C SER A 12 -6.68 -10.36 13.55
N PHE A 13 -7.27 -9.19 13.32
CA PHE A 13 -6.63 -8.10 12.61
C PHE A 13 -6.55 -6.90 13.53
N GLY A 14 -5.38 -6.27 13.59
CA GLY A 14 -5.26 -4.93 14.15
C GLY A 14 -6.12 -3.98 13.32
N SER A 15 -7.10 -3.37 13.96
CA SER A 15 -8.15 -2.58 13.32
C SER A 15 -8.11 -1.16 13.88
N PRO A 16 -7.42 -0.22 13.19
CA PRO A 16 -7.60 1.19 13.48
C PRO A 16 -9.06 1.59 13.17
N ILE A 17 -9.54 2.67 13.80
CA ILE A 17 -10.89 3.21 13.51
C ILE A 17 -11.02 3.54 12.02
N THR A 18 -9.98 4.10 11.40
CA THR A 18 -9.88 4.18 9.93
C THR A 18 -8.44 3.93 9.48
N THR A 19 -8.25 3.36 8.29
CA THR A 19 -6.90 3.22 7.72
C THR A 19 -6.26 4.58 7.47
N LEU A 20 -7.04 5.60 7.09
CA LEU A 20 -6.52 6.96 6.94
C LEU A 20 -5.86 7.47 8.22
N ALA A 21 -6.57 7.38 9.35
CA ALA A 21 -6.07 7.86 10.63
C ALA A 21 -4.79 7.12 11.06
N TYR A 22 -4.68 5.82 10.75
CA TYR A 22 -3.46 5.05 10.97
C TYR A 22 -2.29 5.56 10.12
N LEU A 23 -2.51 5.81 8.83
CA LEU A 23 -1.47 6.23 7.89
C LEU A 23 -1.01 7.68 8.11
N THR A 24 -1.89 8.55 8.57
CA THR A 24 -1.58 9.97 8.82
C THR A 24 -1.08 10.23 10.23
N ASN A 25 -0.98 9.20 11.09
CA ASN A 25 -0.55 9.39 12.47
C ASN A 25 0.96 9.74 12.52
N PRO A 26 1.34 10.93 13.03
CA PRO A 26 2.73 11.34 13.12
C PRO A 26 3.52 10.59 14.22
N ASN A 27 2.86 9.86 15.12
CA ASN A 27 3.47 9.14 16.24
C ASN A 27 2.95 7.69 16.35
N PRO A 28 3.33 6.80 15.40
CA PRO A 28 2.87 5.41 15.40
C PRO A 28 3.36 4.59 16.61
N SER A 29 4.35 5.06 17.36
CA SER A 29 4.87 4.38 18.55
C SER A 29 4.03 4.63 19.82
N LYS A 30 3.12 5.61 19.82
CA LYS A 30 2.25 5.93 20.98
C LYS A 30 0.86 5.30 20.92
N THR A 31 0.51 4.57 19.86
CA THR A 31 -0.84 4.02 19.65
C THR A 31 -1.10 2.66 20.27
N ASN A 32 -0.21 2.14 21.13
CA ASN A 32 -0.40 0.84 21.76
C ASN A 32 -1.63 0.75 22.69
N SER A 33 -2.32 1.87 23.01
CA SER A 33 -3.54 1.84 23.84
C SER A 33 -4.85 1.78 23.05
N ASP A 34 -4.87 2.17 21.77
CA ASP A 34 -6.12 2.48 21.05
C ASP A 34 -6.35 1.62 19.79
N SER A 35 -5.41 0.73 19.44
CA SER A 35 -5.65 -0.20 18.33
C SER A 35 -6.55 -1.34 18.80
N SER A 36 -7.83 -1.28 18.42
CA SER A 36 -8.74 -2.40 18.60
C SER A 36 -8.30 -3.59 17.74
N SER A 37 -8.70 -4.80 18.13
CA SER A 37 -8.55 -6.00 17.30
C SER A 37 -9.91 -6.61 17.03
N GLY A 38 -10.14 -7.06 15.80
CA GLY A 38 -11.39 -7.71 15.42
C GLY A 38 -11.14 -9.00 14.64
N ILE A 39 -12.19 -9.80 14.52
CA ILE A 39 -12.20 -11.02 13.72
C ILE A 39 -13.27 -10.85 12.65
N TRP A 40 -12.86 -10.95 11.38
CA TRP A 40 -13.75 -10.94 10.23
C TRP A 40 -13.65 -12.33 9.57
N PRO A 41 -14.57 -13.26 9.85
CA PRO A 41 -14.41 -14.66 9.45
C PRO A 41 -14.13 -14.86 7.96
N LEU A 42 -14.72 -14.05 7.07
CA LEU A 42 -14.45 -14.12 5.63
C LEU A 42 -13.03 -13.65 5.29
N ALA A 43 -12.56 -12.57 5.92
CA ALA A 43 -11.22 -12.05 5.73
C ALA A 43 -10.16 -13.02 6.27
N SER A 44 -10.46 -13.74 7.35
CA SER A 44 -9.55 -14.71 7.97
C SER A 44 -9.21 -15.91 7.07
N TYR A 45 -9.94 -16.14 5.96
CA TYR A 45 -9.56 -17.14 4.96
C TYR A 45 -8.42 -16.70 4.04
N LEU A 46 -8.09 -15.40 3.96
CA LEU A 46 -7.06 -14.92 3.06
C LEU A 46 -5.68 -15.23 3.61
N ASN A 47 -4.90 -15.99 2.83
CA ASN A 47 -3.54 -16.36 3.16
C ASN A 47 -2.58 -15.18 3.02
N HIS A 48 -1.39 -15.37 3.60
CA HIS A 48 -0.33 -14.39 3.51
C HIS A 48 0.42 -14.49 2.17
N SER A 49 0.65 -13.34 1.56
CA SER A 49 1.79 -13.15 0.66
C SER A 49 2.36 -11.76 0.92
N CYS A 50 3.68 -11.65 0.96
CA CYS A 50 4.34 -10.34 1.07
C CYS A 50 4.08 -9.48 -0.17
N LEU A 51 3.82 -10.14 -1.30
CA LEU A 51 3.40 -9.54 -2.57
C LEU A 51 1.93 -9.88 -2.83
N GLY A 52 1.06 -9.52 -1.88
CA GLY A 52 -0.37 -9.84 -1.88
C GLY A 52 -1.13 -9.39 -3.13
N THR A 53 -2.15 -10.16 -3.50
CA THR A 53 -3.09 -9.84 -4.60
C THR A 53 -4.20 -8.89 -4.19
N ALA A 54 -4.36 -8.64 -2.89
CA ALA A 54 -5.28 -7.68 -2.33
C ALA A 54 -4.62 -6.85 -1.21
N ALA A 55 -5.19 -5.66 -0.97
CA ALA A 55 -4.92 -4.84 0.18
C ALA A 55 -6.14 -4.82 1.10
N ARG A 56 -5.90 -4.51 2.39
CA ARG A 56 -6.95 -4.36 3.39
C ARG A 56 -7.03 -2.91 3.86
N ALA A 57 -8.24 -2.43 4.04
CA ALA A 57 -8.52 -1.14 4.66
C ALA A 57 -9.66 -1.26 5.69
N PHE A 58 -9.74 -0.28 6.58
CA PHE A 58 -10.71 -0.21 7.67
C PHE A 58 -11.47 1.11 7.65
N ILE A 59 -12.79 1.04 7.82
CA ILE A 59 -13.68 2.18 8.07
C ILE A 59 -14.65 1.78 9.19
N GLY A 60 -14.39 2.26 10.41
CA GLY A 60 -15.08 1.79 11.60
C GLY A 60 -14.85 0.31 11.86
N ASP A 61 -15.91 -0.48 11.84
CA ASP A 61 -15.92 -1.94 11.97
C ASP A 61 -15.98 -2.68 10.61
N LEU A 62 -15.95 -1.94 9.50
CA LEU A 62 -15.89 -2.50 8.15
C LEU A 62 -14.44 -2.77 7.74
N LEU A 63 -14.16 -4.02 7.39
CA LEU A 63 -12.95 -4.42 6.69
C LEU A 63 -13.23 -4.47 5.19
N ILE A 64 -12.48 -3.70 4.42
CA ILE A 64 -12.54 -3.65 2.96
C ILE A 64 -11.34 -4.41 2.40
N ALA A 65 -11.60 -5.42 1.57
CA ALA A 65 -10.59 -6.11 0.79
C ALA A 65 -10.68 -5.62 -0.66
N ARG A 66 -9.59 -5.08 -1.20
CA ARG A 66 -9.56 -4.62 -2.60
C ARG A 66 -8.38 -5.25 -3.34
N ALA A 67 -8.66 -5.79 -4.53
CA ALA A 67 -7.62 -6.30 -5.42
C ALA A 67 -6.62 -5.18 -5.76
N THR A 68 -5.33 -5.52 -5.76
CA THR A 68 -4.23 -4.62 -6.10
C THR A 68 -3.75 -4.82 -7.53
N ARG A 69 -4.43 -5.63 -8.34
CA ARG A 69 -4.06 -5.92 -9.72
C ARG A 69 -5.25 -6.58 -10.42
N ASP A 70 -5.18 -6.68 -11.75
CA ASP A 70 -6.08 -7.56 -12.49
C ASP A 70 -5.81 -9.01 -12.09
N LEU A 71 -6.88 -9.76 -11.82
CA LEU A 71 -6.80 -11.13 -11.32
C LEU A 71 -7.56 -12.05 -12.28
N PRO A 72 -6.87 -13.00 -12.95
CA PRO A 72 -7.53 -14.06 -13.70
C PRO A 72 -8.48 -14.87 -12.79
N PRO A 73 -9.56 -15.46 -13.36
CA PRO A 73 -10.44 -16.35 -12.61
C PRO A 73 -9.66 -17.48 -11.91
N GLY A 74 -10.00 -17.76 -10.65
CA GLY A 74 -9.33 -18.79 -9.85
C GLY A 74 -8.02 -18.34 -9.18
N THR A 75 -7.56 -17.10 -9.38
CA THR A 75 -6.41 -16.56 -8.65
C THR A 75 -6.73 -16.43 -7.16
N GLU A 76 -5.84 -16.93 -6.30
CA GLU A 76 -5.98 -16.82 -4.86
C GLU A 76 -5.86 -15.36 -4.39
N LEU A 77 -6.75 -14.98 -3.45
CA LEU A 77 -6.68 -13.70 -2.77
C LEU A 77 -5.75 -13.80 -1.56
N THR A 78 -4.72 -12.97 -1.54
CA THR A 78 -3.69 -12.94 -0.49
C THR A 78 -3.35 -11.50 -0.12
N TRP A 79 -2.83 -11.29 1.10
CA TRP A 79 -2.35 -9.99 1.55
C TRP A 79 -1.20 -10.06 2.55
N GLY A 80 -0.56 -8.93 2.81
CA GLY A 80 0.43 -8.80 3.88
C GLY A 80 -0.21 -8.99 5.26
N TYR A 81 0.31 -9.92 6.06
CA TYR A 81 -0.09 -10.02 7.47
C TYR A 81 0.53 -8.90 8.29
N LEU A 82 1.75 -8.49 7.91
CA LEU A 82 2.47 -7.38 8.50
C LEU A 82 1.93 -6.03 7.99
N PRO A 83 2.00 -4.97 8.81
CA PRO A 83 1.66 -3.64 8.37
C PRO A 83 2.64 -3.15 7.30
N PRO A 84 2.19 -2.29 6.36
CA PRO A 84 3.05 -1.69 5.35
C PRO A 84 4.30 -1.04 5.96
N GLY A 85 5.48 -1.37 5.42
CA GLY A 85 6.76 -0.80 5.86
C GLY A 85 7.47 -1.54 7.00
N ALA A 86 6.83 -2.53 7.64
CA ALA A 86 7.51 -3.47 8.54
C ALA A 86 8.60 -4.28 7.80
N ASP A 87 8.43 -4.41 6.49
CA ASP A 87 9.19 -5.25 5.57
C ASP A 87 10.67 -4.83 5.48
N SER A 88 10.94 -3.52 5.56
CA SER A 88 12.28 -2.90 5.55
C SER A 88 13.20 -3.34 6.68
N LYS A 89 12.61 -3.76 7.80
CA LYS A 89 13.34 -4.33 8.95
C LYS A 89 13.49 -5.85 8.86
N THR A 90 12.92 -6.45 7.81
CA THR A 90 12.80 -7.89 7.61
C THR A 90 13.34 -8.35 6.25
N GLU A 91 14.37 -7.69 5.73
CA GLU A 91 14.93 -8.06 4.42
C GLU A 91 15.75 -9.36 4.44
N SER A 92 16.32 -9.74 5.59
CA SER A 92 17.12 -10.96 5.70
C SER A 92 16.25 -12.20 5.91
N ASP A 93 16.68 -13.35 5.38
CA ASP A 93 15.97 -14.62 5.53
C ASP A 93 15.61 -14.94 7.00
N ASN A 94 16.59 -14.81 7.91
CA ASN A 94 16.39 -14.99 9.36
C ASN A 94 15.28 -14.10 9.92
N SER A 95 15.25 -12.83 9.53
CA SER A 95 14.24 -11.89 10.01
C SER A 95 12.83 -12.23 9.49
N ARG A 96 12.71 -12.72 8.24
CA ARG A 96 11.42 -13.13 7.66
C ARG A 96 10.90 -14.42 8.28
N GLY A 97 11.77 -15.41 8.48
CA GLY A 97 11.41 -16.68 9.12
C GLY A 97 10.92 -16.51 10.57
N MET A 98 11.54 -15.61 11.33
CA MET A 98 11.10 -15.32 12.70
C MET A 98 9.70 -14.69 12.77
N VAL A 99 9.35 -13.85 11.81
CA VAL A 99 8.12 -13.06 11.84
C VAL A 99 6.88 -13.92 11.62
N PHE A 100 6.96 -14.94 10.76
CA PHE A 100 5.82 -15.84 10.48
C PHE A 100 5.74 -17.08 11.38
N ARG A 101 6.72 -17.27 12.29
CA ARG A 101 6.80 -18.43 13.19
C ARG A 101 5.50 -18.69 13.98
N ASN A 102 4.80 -17.63 14.38
CA ASN A 102 3.56 -17.76 15.15
C ASN A 102 2.37 -18.31 14.34
N TRP A 103 2.40 -18.19 13.02
CA TRP A 103 1.39 -18.77 12.13
C TRP A 103 1.73 -20.20 11.70
N GLY A 104 3.00 -20.63 11.85
CA GLY A 104 3.41 -22.01 11.57
C GLY A 104 3.54 -22.35 10.09
N PHE A 105 3.79 -21.36 9.24
CA PHE A 105 4.11 -21.55 7.82
C PHE A 105 5.40 -20.79 7.45
N GLU A 106 5.97 -21.14 6.31
CA GLU A 106 7.08 -20.43 5.68
C GLU A 106 6.58 -19.77 4.40
N CYS A 107 6.80 -18.46 4.23
CA CYS A 107 6.36 -17.75 3.04
C CYS A 107 7.34 -18.00 1.88
N ASP A 108 6.83 -18.44 0.74
CA ASP A 108 7.59 -18.78 -0.47
C ASP A 108 7.42 -17.75 -1.61
N CYS A 109 6.76 -16.61 -1.34
CA CYS A 109 6.55 -15.58 -2.35
C CYS A 109 7.90 -15.08 -2.92
N ALA A 110 7.88 -14.49 -4.12
CA ALA A 110 9.10 -14.07 -4.82
C ALA A 110 10.03 -13.18 -3.98
N LEU A 111 9.46 -12.34 -3.09
CA LEU A 111 10.26 -11.50 -2.19
C LEU A 111 10.97 -12.32 -1.10
N CYS A 112 10.30 -13.29 -0.50
CA CYS A 112 10.94 -14.22 0.44
C CYS A 112 11.94 -15.13 -0.26
N ALA A 113 11.64 -15.56 -1.49
CA ALA A 113 12.55 -16.37 -2.29
C ALA A 113 13.83 -15.61 -2.71
N ASP A 114 13.73 -14.31 -3.03
CA ASP A 114 14.93 -13.46 -3.27
C ASP A 114 15.74 -13.26 -1.98
N ALA A 115 15.07 -13.14 -0.83
CA ALA A 115 15.73 -12.97 0.45
C ALA A 115 16.52 -14.22 0.92
N LYS A 116 16.07 -15.42 0.53
CA LYS A 116 16.72 -16.68 0.88
C LYS A 116 18.15 -16.73 0.35
N GLY A 117 19.12 -16.84 1.26
CA GLY A 117 20.54 -16.92 0.91
C GLY A 117 21.21 -15.59 0.57
N LEU A 118 20.57 -14.43 0.78
CA LEU A 118 21.25 -13.14 0.69
C LEU A 118 22.28 -13.02 1.82
N GLY A 119 23.54 -12.73 1.45
CA GLY A 119 24.58 -12.40 2.42
C GLY A 119 24.28 -11.07 3.12
N GLU A 120 24.65 -10.95 4.39
CA GLU A 120 24.40 -9.75 5.21
C GLU A 120 24.92 -8.46 4.56
N GLY A 121 26.08 -8.52 3.89
CA GLY A 121 26.65 -7.37 3.17
C GLY A 121 25.79 -6.86 2.00
N VAL A 122 24.99 -7.72 1.35
CA VAL A 122 24.06 -7.29 0.30
C VAL A 122 22.88 -6.53 0.91
N VAL A 123 22.36 -7.02 2.05
CA VAL A 123 21.28 -6.36 2.81
C VAL A 123 21.74 -4.99 3.32
N GLU A 124 22.93 -4.90 3.89
CA GLU A 124 23.52 -3.62 4.33
C GLU A 124 23.71 -2.65 3.17
N ARG A 125 24.19 -3.14 2.02
CA ARG A 125 24.35 -2.34 0.80
C ARG A 125 22.99 -1.80 0.29
N ARG A 126 21.94 -2.63 0.25
CA ARG A 126 20.58 -2.20 -0.11
C ARG A 126 20.12 -1.05 0.78
N ARG A 127 20.22 -1.23 2.10
CA ARG A 127 19.83 -0.20 3.09
C ARG A 127 20.61 1.11 2.92
N ALA A 128 21.92 1.03 2.70
CA ALA A 128 22.77 2.21 2.54
C ALA A 128 22.42 3.01 1.28
N LEU A 129 22.19 2.32 0.15
CA LEU A 129 21.80 2.94 -1.12
C LEU A 129 20.47 3.69 -0.98
N VAL A 130 19.53 3.08 -0.26
CA VAL A 130 18.17 3.61 -0.06
C VAL A 130 18.18 4.86 0.80
N GLU A 131 18.91 4.86 1.91
CA GLU A 131 19.05 6.07 2.72
C GLU A 131 19.82 7.15 1.95
N GLY A 132 20.79 6.77 1.12
CA GLY A 132 21.49 7.68 0.22
C GLY A 132 20.56 8.39 -0.78
N VAL A 133 19.66 7.64 -1.42
CA VAL A 133 18.62 8.19 -2.32
C VAL A 133 17.66 9.09 -1.54
N ARG A 134 17.20 8.64 -0.38
CA ARG A 134 16.28 9.41 0.47
C ARG A 134 16.87 10.74 0.89
N GLN A 135 18.15 10.77 1.26
CA GLN A 135 18.85 11.98 1.67
C GLN A 135 19.03 12.93 0.48
N ALA A 136 19.43 12.42 -0.69
CA ALA A 136 19.55 13.24 -1.90
C ALA A 136 18.22 13.93 -2.27
N VAL A 137 17.09 13.22 -2.15
CA VAL A 137 15.75 13.80 -2.38
C VAL A 137 15.42 14.88 -1.35
N LYS A 138 15.74 14.69 -0.06
CA LYS A 138 15.55 15.73 0.97
C LYS A 138 16.41 16.97 0.66
N ASP A 139 17.68 16.77 0.30
CA ASP A 139 18.62 17.85 0.01
C ASP A 139 18.21 18.63 -1.25
N GLY A 140 17.60 17.97 -2.23
CA GLY A 140 17.07 18.62 -3.44
C GLY A 140 15.90 19.56 -3.23
N VAL A 141 15.17 19.42 -2.12
CA VAL A 141 14.16 20.40 -1.69
C VAL A 141 14.82 21.69 -1.18
N SER A 142 16.09 21.63 -0.78
CA SER A 142 16.87 22.73 -0.19
C SER A 142 17.94 23.35 -1.10
N THR A 143 18.19 22.82 -2.29
CA THR A 143 19.35 23.22 -3.13
C THR A 143 18.96 23.72 -4.53
N ALA A 144 19.77 24.62 -5.10
CA ALA A 144 19.50 25.29 -6.38
C ALA A 144 19.81 24.42 -7.64
N SER A 145 20.54 23.31 -7.52
CA SER A 145 20.94 22.48 -8.67
C SER A 145 20.16 21.17 -8.73
N ARG A 146 18.94 21.24 -9.29
CA ARG A 146 18.05 20.09 -9.52
C ARG A 146 18.74 18.96 -10.28
N ASP A 147 19.59 19.29 -11.25
CA ASP A 147 20.28 18.30 -12.10
C ASP A 147 21.30 17.46 -11.34
N ALA A 148 21.98 18.04 -10.34
CA ALA A 148 22.93 17.29 -9.52
C ALA A 148 22.20 16.26 -8.62
N VAL A 149 21.03 16.62 -8.12
CA VAL A 149 20.17 15.74 -7.32
C VAL A 149 19.65 14.59 -8.17
N LEU A 150 19.16 14.88 -9.39
CA LEU A 150 18.66 13.86 -10.31
C LEU A 150 19.73 12.82 -10.63
N ARG A 151 20.94 13.24 -11.01
CA ARG A 151 22.06 12.31 -11.30
C ARG A 151 22.41 11.43 -10.10
N ARG A 152 22.41 12.01 -8.89
CA ARG A 152 22.72 11.24 -7.67
C ARG A 152 21.66 10.19 -7.38
N VAL A 153 20.39 10.49 -7.61
CA VAL A 153 19.34 9.48 -7.43
C VAL A 153 19.38 8.44 -8.55
N GLU A 154 19.57 8.82 -9.81
CA GLU A 154 19.71 7.87 -10.92
C GLU A 154 20.80 6.84 -10.65
N SER A 155 22.00 7.31 -10.26
CA SER A 155 23.10 6.42 -9.90
C SER A 155 22.78 5.52 -8.70
N GLY A 156 22.08 6.05 -7.68
CA GLY A 156 21.64 5.26 -6.52
C GLY A 156 20.64 4.17 -6.89
N LEU A 157 19.71 4.45 -7.82
CA LEU A 157 18.73 3.48 -8.31
C LEU A 157 19.39 2.38 -9.14
N GLU A 158 20.33 2.72 -10.03
CA GLU A 158 21.09 1.73 -10.81
C GLU A 158 21.90 0.80 -9.90
N ALA A 159 22.58 1.35 -8.90
CA ALA A 159 23.34 0.56 -7.93
C ALA A 159 22.44 -0.35 -7.09
N LEU A 160 21.22 0.11 -6.77
CA LEU A 160 20.24 -0.69 -6.03
C LEU A 160 19.70 -1.85 -6.86
N GLU A 161 19.42 -1.61 -8.15
CA GLU A 161 18.95 -2.66 -9.08
C GLU A 161 19.94 -3.82 -9.17
N GLN A 162 21.25 -3.51 -9.20
CA GLN A 162 22.33 -4.53 -9.21
C GLN A 162 22.39 -5.40 -7.95
N THR A 163 21.62 -5.10 -6.90
CA THR A 163 21.56 -5.93 -5.69
C THR A 163 20.47 -7.01 -5.75
N TYR A 164 19.57 -6.97 -6.73
CA TYR A 164 18.46 -7.92 -6.88
C TYR A 164 18.76 -8.97 -7.94
N THR A 165 18.35 -10.21 -7.69
CA THR A 165 18.56 -11.32 -8.64
C THR A 165 17.40 -11.50 -9.62
N ARG A 166 16.23 -10.94 -9.28
CA ARG A 166 14.98 -11.04 -10.03
C ARG A 166 14.54 -9.68 -10.56
N PRO A 167 13.80 -9.62 -11.67
CA PRO A 167 13.31 -8.37 -12.25
C PRO A 167 12.24 -7.69 -11.36
N ALA A 168 12.00 -6.40 -11.58
CA ALA A 168 11.15 -5.55 -10.73
C ALA A 168 9.68 -5.97 -10.74
N GLU A 169 9.26 -6.57 -11.84
CA GLU A 169 7.93 -7.10 -12.06
C GLU A 169 7.63 -8.31 -11.17
N GLU A 170 8.68 -9.05 -10.76
CA GLU A 170 8.60 -10.21 -9.87
C GLU A 170 8.85 -9.81 -8.41
N VAL A 171 9.86 -8.99 -8.16
CA VAL A 171 10.26 -8.57 -6.81
C VAL A 171 10.31 -7.05 -6.72
N PRO A 172 9.24 -6.38 -6.29
CA PRO A 172 9.24 -4.93 -6.09
C PRO A 172 10.41 -4.47 -5.21
N ARG A 173 11.13 -3.43 -5.64
CA ARG A 173 12.26 -2.86 -4.90
C ARG A 173 11.71 -1.92 -3.84
N LEU A 174 11.14 -2.51 -2.79
CA LEU A 174 10.40 -1.80 -1.73
C LEU A 174 11.20 -0.68 -1.07
N GLU A 175 12.53 -0.79 -1.07
CA GLU A 175 13.42 0.20 -0.50
C GLU A 175 13.70 1.39 -1.47
N ALA A 176 13.52 1.25 -2.79
CA ALA A 176 13.89 2.24 -3.82
C ALA A 176 12.97 3.50 -3.89
N VAL A 177 12.19 3.77 -2.86
CA VAL A 177 11.09 4.74 -2.92
C VAL A 177 11.60 6.18 -2.90
N ARG A 178 11.77 6.77 -4.11
CA ARG A 178 11.40 8.16 -4.49
C ARG A 178 12.09 8.64 -5.78
N LEU A 179 11.51 8.33 -6.96
CA LEU A 179 11.55 9.19 -8.18
C LEU A 179 10.56 8.70 -9.26
N MET A 180 9.32 9.14 -9.04
CA MET A 180 8.13 9.22 -9.90
C MET A 180 7.84 8.07 -10.90
N LEU A 181 8.32 8.02 -12.14
CA LEU A 181 7.89 6.95 -13.07
C LEU A 181 8.76 5.69 -13.00
N ARG A 182 10.09 5.86 -12.94
CA ARG A 182 11.01 4.74 -12.70
C ARG A 182 10.80 4.16 -11.30
N ALA A 183 10.41 4.96 -10.32
CA ALA A 183 10.03 4.45 -9.00
C ALA A 183 8.74 3.62 -9.03
N LEU A 184 7.70 4.04 -9.77
CA LEU A 184 6.50 3.21 -9.91
C LEU A 184 6.84 1.88 -10.61
N LYS A 185 7.63 1.89 -11.69
CA LYS A 185 8.09 0.65 -12.36
C LYS A 185 8.96 -0.22 -11.44
N ALA A 186 9.87 0.37 -10.67
CA ALA A 186 10.68 -0.33 -9.68
C ALA A 186 9.84 -0.92 -8.52
N LEU A 187 8.67 -0.36 -8.24
CA LEU A 187 7.68 -0.92 -7.32
C LEU A 187 6.84 -2.04 -7.97
N GLY A 188 7.18 -2.50 -9.17
CA GLY A 188 6.48 -3.58 -9.86
C GLY A 188 5.18 -3.14 -10.55
N TYR A 189 4.97 -1.83 -10.72
CA TYR A 189 3.93 -1.35 -11.62
C TYR A 189 4.34 -1.60 -13.07
N VAL A 190 3.40 -2.08 -13.88
CA VAL A 190 3.57 -2.11 -15.34
C VAL A 190 2.77 -0.94 -15.90
N ILE A 191 3.47 0.08 -16.40
CA ILE A 191 2.88 1.31 -16.93
C ILE A 191 3.32 1.49 -18.38
N ASP A 192 2.34 1.54 -19.28
CA ASP A 192 2.52 1.89 -20.68
C ASP A 192 2.40 3.41 -20.84
N GLY A 193 3.33 4.02 -21.58
CA GLY A 193 3.34 5.47 -21.83
C GLY A 193 3.70 6.31 -20.59
N GLY A 194 3.12 7.51 -20.49
CA GLY A 194 3.32 8.45 -19.36
C GLY A 194 4.33 9.58 -19.60
N GLU A 195 5.00 9.64 -20.74
CA GLU A 195 5.84 10.80 -21.10
C GLU A 195 5.05 11.84 -21.89
N ARG A 196 4.24 11.38 -22.86
CA ARG A 196 3.25 12.16 -23.65
C ARG A 196 2.15 11.22 -24.14
N GLY A 197 1.00 11.77 -24.53
CA GLY A 197 -0.07 10.99 -25.17
C GLY A 197 -0.94 10.22 -24.18
N THR A 198 -0.62 8.95 -23.88
CA THR A 198 -1.42 8.13 -22.94
C THR A 198 -0.57 7.60 -21.79
N VAL A 199 -1.21 7.35 -20.66
CA VAL A 199 -0.63 6.63 -19.52
C VAL A 199 -1.61 5.53 -19.11
N VAL A 200 -1.14 4.27 -19.08
CA VAL A 200 -1.98 3.12 -18.74
C VAL A 200 -1.29 2.23 -17.72
N VAL A 201 -1.88 2.08 -16.53
CA VAL A 201 -1.43 1.09 -15.53
C VAL A 201 -2.00 -0.27 -15.89
N ARG A 202 -1.16 -1.19 -16.36
CA ARG A 202 -1.49 -2.59 -16.68
C ARG A 202 -1.46 -3.51 -15.46
N LYS A 203 -0.59 -3.21 -14.50
CA LYS A 203 -0.43 -3.94 -13.25
C LYS A 203 -0.04 -2.93 -12.17
N TRP A 204 -0.70 -2.95 -11.03
CA TRP A 204 -0.25 -2.15 -9.90
C TRP A 204 0.80 -2.91 -9.10
N GLY A 205 1.75 -2.17 -8.54
CA GLY A 205 2.67 -2.67 -7.51
C GLY A 205 1.98 -2.77 -6.14
N PRO A 206 2.73 -3.16 -5.09
CA PRO A 206 2.21 -3.12 -3.72
C PRO A 206 1.88 -1.68 -3.36
N VAL A 207 0.64 -1.46 -2.92
CA VAL A 207 0.10 -0.14 -2.56
C VAL A 207 0.39 0.09 -1.07
N VAL A 208 1.41 0.90 -0.77
CA VAL A 208 1.97 1.10 0.58
C VAL A 208 1.94 2.56 1.05
N GLY A 209 1.27 3.45 0.31
CA GLY A 209 1.04 4.87 0.62
C GLY A 209 1.98 5.86 -0.06
N GLY A 210 3.16 5.42 -0.54
CA GLY A 210 4.09 6.29 -1.25
C GLY A 210 3.60 6.66 -2.65
N GLU A 211 2.95 5.70 -3.32
CA GLU A 211 2.45 5.79 -4.69
C GLU A 211 1.41 6.88 -4.93
N ILE A 212 0.53 7.15 -3.96
CA ILE A 212 -0.50 8.19 -4.08
C ILE A 212 0.17 9.56 -4.25
N LYS A 213 1.21 9.83 -3.45
CA LYS A 213 1.99 11.07 -3.55
C LYS A 213 2.71 11.18 -4.89
N PHE A 214 3.12 10.06 -5.49
CA PHE A 214 3.75 10.07 -6.81
C PHE A 214 2.78 10.45 -7.92
N TRP A 215 1.58 9.86 -7.93
CA TRP A 215 0.56 10.23 -8.92
C TRP A 215 0.17 11.70 -8.80
N VAL A 216 0.08 12.23 -7.58
CA VAL A 216 -0.19 13.66 -7.34
C VAL A 216 0.93 14.56 -7.86
N LEU A 217 2.19 14.20 -7.59
CA LEU A 217 3.33 14.95 -8.12
C LEU A 217 3.39 14.89 -9.65
N LEU A 218 3.03 13.73 -10.25
CA LEU A 218 2.89 13.59 -11.69
C LEU A 218 1.77 14.49 -12.25
N CYS A 219 0.61 14.55 -11.59
CA CYS A 219 -0.45 15.48 -11.99
C CYS A 219 0.06 16.93 -12.05
N ASN A 220 0.79 17.38 -11.02
CA ASN A 220 1.37 18.72 -11.00
C ASN A 220 2.39 18.94 -12.13
N ALA A 221 3.26 17.96 -12.41
CA ALA A 221 4.22 18.06 -13.50
C ALA A 221 3.54 18.07 -14.89
N TYR A 222 2.47 17.30 -15.07
CA TYR A 222 1.72 17.22 -16.32
C TYR A 222 0.96 18.50 -16.65
N GLN A 223 0.59 19.32 -15.66
CA GLN A 223 -0.03 20.63 -15.91
C GLN A 223 0.81 21.51 -16.85
N GLU A 224 2.14 21.42 -16.77
CA GLU A 224 3.06 22.21 -17.58
C GLU A 224 3.57 21.46 -18.83
N THR A 225 3.66 20.14 -18.76
CA THR A 225 4.43 19.34 -19.74
C THR A 225 3.59 18.45 -20.66
N ALA A 226 2.44 17.96 -20.19
CA ALA A 226 1.54 17.07 -20.92
C ALA A 226 0.12 17.12 -20.31
N PRO A 227 -0.64 18.21 -20.51
CA PRO A 227 -1.94 18.41 -19.85
C PRO A 227 -2.96 17.30 -20.09
N GLU A 228 -2.85 16.58 -21.20
CA GLU A 228 -3.68 15.42 -21.54
C GLU A 228 -3.54 14.25 -20.55
N LEU A 229 -2.41 14.17 -19.82
CA LEU A 229 -2.12 13.10 -18.87
C LEU A 229 -2.60 13.40 -17.44
N VAL A 230 -3.03 14.64 -17.15
CA VAL A 230 -3.45 15.07 -15.79
C VAL A 230 -4.65 14.25 -15.30
N ALA A 231 -5.72 14.17 -16.09
CA ALA A 231 -6.93 13.47 -15.68
C ALA A 231 -6.72 11.95 -15.50
N PRO A 232 -6.05 11.23 -16.42
CA PRO A 232 -5.66 9.84 -16.19
C PRO A 232 -4.81 9.64 -14.93
N ALA A 233 -3.83 10.50 -14.68
CA ALA A 233 -2.98 10.42 -13.50
C ALA A 233 -3.75 10.66 -12.20
N GLU A 234 -4.73 11.58 -12.19
CA GLU A 234 -5.60 11.80 -11.03
C GLU A 234 -6.48 10.58 -10.75
N GLU A 235 -7.05 9.95 -11.78
CA GLU A 235 -7.84 8.73 -11.58
C GLU A 235 -6.98 7.57 -11.05
N TYR A 236 -5.72 7.48 -11.48
CA TYR A 236 -4.79 6.52 -10.89
C TYR A 236 -4.44 6.83 -9.44
N ALA A 237 -4.27 8.11 -9.08
CA ALA A 237 -4.09 8.54 -7.70
C ALA A 237 -5.29 8.15 -6.82
N ARG A 238 -6.51 8.40 -7.30
CA ARG A 238 -7.76 8.05 -6.61
C ARG A 238 -7.90 6.54 -6.47
N THR A 239 -7.58 5.77 -7.51
CA THR A 239 -7.65 4.31 -7.44
C THR A 239 -6.66 3.73 -6.44
N ALA A 240 -5.40 4.19 -6.45
CA ALA A 240 -4.42 3.82 -5.41
C ALA A 240 -4.92 4.20 -4.01
N TYR A 241 -5.49 5.40 -3.87
CA TYR A 241 -6.05 5.87 -2.60
C TYR A 241 -7.17 4.95 -2.09
N ARG A 242 -8.11 4.57 -2.95
CA ARG A 242 -9.17 3.63 -2.56
C ARG A 242 -8.67 2.23 -2.21
N ILE A 243 -7.61 1.75 -2.86
CA ILE A 243 -6.97 0.46 -2.53
C ILE A 243 -6.37 0.53 -1.13
N LEU A 244 -5.72 1.63 -0.80
CA LEU A 244 -5.03 1.80 0.47
C LEU A 244 -5.96 2.16 1.63
N VAL A 245 -6.84 3.13 1.43
CA VAL A 245 -7.65 3.78 2.46
C VAL A 245 -9.06 3.19 2.54
N GLY A 246 -9.54 2.57 1.45
CA GLY A 246 -10.86 1.93 1.35
C GLY A 246 -11.95 2.82 0.77
N GLU A 247 -11.72 4.13 0.71
CA GLU A 247 -12.66 5.17 0.28
C GLU A 247 -11.92 6.26 -0.55
N ASP A 248 -12.63 7.16 -1.24
CA ASP A 248 -12.03 8.31 -1.97
C ASP A 248 -12.66 9.67 -1.64
N GLU A 249 -13.65 9.69 -0.76
CA GLU A 249 -14.32 10.88 -0.24
C GLU A 249 -13.34 11.83 0.47
N THR A 250 -12.31 11.28 1.11
CA THR A 250 -11.28 12.07 1.80
C THR A 250 -10.03 12.34 0.96
N PHE A 251 -9.97 11.87 -0.28
CA PHE A 251 -8.81 12.03 -1.16
C PHE A 251 -8.32 13.48 -1.27
N GLY A 252 -9.25 14.44 -1.39
CA GLY A 252 -8.91 15.87 -1.49
C GLY A 252 -8.27 16.44 -0.20
N GLN A 253 -8.58 15.87 0.96
CA GLN A 253 -8.04 16.32 2.25
C GLN A 253 -6.58 15.91 2.42
N THR A 254 -6.17 14.80 1.79
CA THR A 254 -4.78 14.30 1.80
C THR A 254 -3.85 15.13 0.90
N LEU A 255 -4.41 15.90 -0.05
CA LEU A 255 -3.68 16.79 -0.97
C LEU A 255 -3.50 18.22 -0.43
N GLY A 256 -4.32 18.63 0.55
CA GLY A 256 -4.45 20.01 1.02
C GLY A 256 -3.26 20.60 1.80
N GLY A 257 -2.09 19.95 1.80
CA GLY A 257 -0.85 20.50 2.37
C GLY A 257 -0.07 21.42 1.42
N THR A 258 -0.40 21.44 0.13
CA THR A 258 0.18 22.37 -0.85
C THR A 258 -0.93 23.22 -1.42
N GLY A 259 -0.97 24.49 -1.01
CA GLY A 259 -2.08 25.40 -1.25
C GLY A 259 -2.47 25.55 -2.72
N ALA A 260 -3.77 25.41 -2.99
CA ALA A 260 -4.46 26.06 -4.10
C ALA A 260 -5.97 26.09 -3.81
N GLY A 261 -6.48 27.30 -3.55
CA GLY A 261 -7.83 27.73 -3.93
C GLY A 261 -9.01 27.16 -3.16
N GLU A 262 -9.52 27.95 -2.22
CA GLU A 262 -10.93 27.92 -1.81
C GLU A 262 -11.87 27.74 -3.01
N ARG A 263 -12.73 26.74 -2.95
CA ARG A 263 -14.05 26.81 -3.59
C ARG A 263 -15.12 26.19 -2.68
N SER A 264 -15.90 27.12 -2.12
CA SER A 264 -17.30 27.03 -1.67
C SER A 264 -17.69 25.92 -0.69
N SER A 265 -17.80 26.32 0.58
CA SER A 265 -18.61 25.66 1.62
C SER A 265 -20.05 25.41 1.13
N PRO A 266 -20.66 24.23 1.38
CA PRO A 266 -22.09 24.09 1.30
C PRO A 266 -22.74 24.81 2.48
N SER A 267 -23.69 25.68 2.14
CA SER A 267 -24.59 26.42 3.02
C SER A 267 -25.16 25.58 4.17
N LYS A 268 -25.20 26.19 5.37
CA LYS A 268 -25.95 25.72 6.54
C LYS A 268 -27.36 25.27 6.14
N LEU A 269 -27.68 24.00 6.37
CA LEU A 269 -29.07 23.53 6.37
C LEU A 269 -29.75 23.97 7.68
N PRO A 270 -30.99 24.48 7.64
CA PRO A 270 -31.73 24.86 8.84
C PRO A 270 -32.21 23.63 9.61
N GLY A 271 -32.36 23.79 10.92
CA GLY A 271 -32.73 22.72 11.84
C GLY A 271 -34.03 22.01 11.44
N GLY A 272 -33.99 20.68 11.49
CA GLY A 272 -35.12 19.79 11.28
C GLY A 272 -34.92 18.47 12.02
N SER A 273 -35.94 18.13 12.81
CA SER A 273 -36.20 16.93 13.61
C SER A 273 -35.43 15.62 13.32
N SER A 274 -35.07 14.92 14.41
CA SER A 274 -34.46 13.58 14.44
C SER A 274 -35.07 12.57 13.45
N PRO A 275 -34.25 11.84 12.68
CA PRO A 275 -34.73 10.76 11.84
C PRO A 275 -35.13 9.53 12.68
N ARG A 276 -36.33 9.00 12.42
CA ARG A 276 -36.82 7.74 13.00
C ARG A 276 -35.96 6.56 12.53
N ARG A 277 -35.69 5.64 13.46
CA ARG A 277 -34.95 4.39 13.24
C ARG A 277 -35.64 3.54 12.15
N PRO A 278 -34.95 3.10 11.08
CA PRO A 278 -35.54 2.18 10.12
C PRO A 278 -35.72 0.79 10.74
N THR A 279 -36.85 0.15 10.41
CA THR A 279 -37.15 -1.23 10.80
C THR A 279 -36.23 -2.21 10.05
N PRO A 280 -35.79 -3.30 10.70
CA PRO A 280 -34.89 -4.26 10.05
C PRO A 280 -35.60 -5.02 8.94
N ARG A 281 -34.93 -5.12 7.77
CA ARG A 281 -35.35 -6.00 6.68
C ARG A 281 -35.14 -7.48 7.08
N PRO A 282 -36.03 -8.40 6.67
CA PRO A 282 -35.84 -9.83 6.90
C PRO A 282 -34.62 -10.35 6.13
N SER A 283 -33.89 -11.28 6.75
CA SER A 283 -32.69 -11.90 6.20
C SER A 283 -33.01 -12.79 4.99
N PRO A 284 -32.16 -12.84 3.96
CA PRO A 284 -32.30 -13.80 2.87
C PRO A 284 -32.02 -15.24 3.35
N PRO A 285 -32.59 -16.27 2.70
CA PRO A 285 -32.43 -17.66 3.09
C PRO A 285 -30.97 -18.12 2.96
N ARG A 286 -30.52 -18.94 3.92
CA ARG A 286 -29.17 -19.52 3.94
C ARG A 286 -28.94 -20.44 2.73
N PRO A 287 -27.80 -20.34 2.03
CA PRO A 287 -27.41 -21.35 1.05
C PRO A 287 -27.10 -22.69 1.73
N ALA A 288 -27.39 -23.79 1.03
CA ALA A 288 -27.17 -25.15 1.49
C ALA A 288 -25.69 -25.43 1.74
N ALA A 289 -25.39 -26.17 2.81
CA ALA A 289 -24.04 -26.53 3.20
C ALA A 289 -23.39 -27.45 2.14
N PRO A 290 -22.15 -27.18 1.67
CA PRO A 290 -21.44 -28.10 0.82
C PRO A 290 -21.04 -29.36 1.60
N SER A 291 -21.18 -30.51 0.94
CA SER A 291 -20.84 -31.84 1.45
C SER A 291 -19.40 -31.92 1.92
N ARG A 292 -19.22 -32.58 3.07
CA ARG A 292 -17.94 -32.89 3.72
C ARG A 292 -16.91 -33.43 2.72
N TRP A 293 -15.78 -32.75 2.61
CA TRP A 293 -14.56 -33.30 2.00
C TRP A 293 -13.90 -34.23 3.03
N ARG A 294 -13.64 -35.48 2.62
CA ARG A 294 -12.78 -36.45 3.32
C ARG A 294 -11.33 -36.15 3.01
#